data_AF-A0A6V7H9S0-F1
#
_entry.id   AF-A0A6V7H9S0-F1
#
_cell.length_a   1.000
_cell.length_b   1.000
_cell.length_c   1.000
_cell.angle_alpha   90.00
_cell.angle_beta   90.00
_cell.angle_gamma   90.00
#
_symmetry.space_group_name_H-M   'P 1'
#
loop_
_entity.id
_entity.type
_entity.pdbx_description
1 polymer ?
#
loop_
_entity_poly.entity_id
_entity_poly.type
_entity_poly.pdbx_seq_one_letter_code
_entity_poly.pdbx_strand_id
1 'polypeptide(L)'
;MNGVDKADQYTGTYCFMQKSQKWWRKLFFWGLEISAINSYLLHKENQKKHNTKVTHLQFVHRLLEMFVTLIPTNSSTSGTGERLNSLLHIIWRDDTGRSKDCVVCSNRKIKGGRRESKYYCATCSAKSALHIGDCFKRYHTKHEYKTSHINIP
;
A
#
# COMPACT_ATOMS: atom_id res chain seq x y z
N MET A 1 19.52 27.56 29.96
CA MET A 1 20.28 26.37 29.49
C MET A 1 19.36 25.15 29.44
N ASN A 2 18.23 25.22 28.70
CA ASN A 2 17.18 24.17 28.69
C ASN A 2 16.72 23.82 27.26
N GLY A 3 17.55 24.13 26.27
CA GLY A 3 17.23 23.87 24.85
C GLY A 3 17.42 22.39 24.50
N VAL A 4 18.47 21.79 25.06
CA VAL A 4 18.83 20.37 24.85
C VAL A 4 17.74 19.46 25.42
N ASP A 5 17.25 19.73 26.64
CA ASP A 5 16.19 18.92 27.26
C ASP A 5 14.88 18.93 26.48
N LYS A 6 14.54 20.05 25.84
CA LYS A 6 13.35 20.16 24.99
C LYS A 6 13.51 19.35 23.71
N ALA A 7 14.68 19.39 23.08
CA ALA A 7 14.96 18.59 21.89
C ALA A 7 14.94 17.08 22.21
N ASP A 8 15.51 16.69 23.34
CA ASP A 8 15.49 15.31 23.83
C ASP A 8 14.07 14.85 24.16
N GLN A 9 13.26 15.71 24.78
CA GLN A 9 11.84 15.45 25.02
C GLN A 9 11.06 15.19 23.72
N TYR A 10 11.24 16.02 22.68
CA TYR A 10 10.59 15.81 21.38
C TYR A 10 11.04 14.50 20.71
N THR A 11 12.33 14.17 20.80
CA THR A 11 12.91 12.93 20.27
C THR A 11 12.37 11.70 21.02
N GLY A 12 12.16 11.80 22.34
CA GLY A 12 11.54 10.72 23.12
C GLY A 12 10.05 10.53 22.84
N THR A 13 9.34 11.56 22.39
CA THR A 13 7.86 11.48 22.22
C THR A 13 7.45 10.70 20.97
N TYR A 14 8.27 10.73 19.91
CA TYR A 14 7.98 10.10 18.62
C TYR A 14 9.06 9.06 18.30
N CYS A 15 9.28 8.11 19.21
CA CYS A 15 10.35 7.12 19.07
C CYS A 15 10.17 6.26 17.79
N PHE A 16 10.77 6.73 16.69
CA PHE A 16 10.76 6.08 15.38
C PHE A 16 11.86 5.01 15.28
N MET A 17 12.71 4.89 16.31
CA MET A 17 13.82 3.95 16.36
C MET A 17 13.34 2.50 16.43
N GLN A 18 13.24 1.86 15.26
CA GLN A 18 13.10 0.42 15.17
C GLN A 18 14.40 -0.28 15.62
N LYS A 19 14.27 -1.43 16.29
CA LYS A 19 15.41 -2.27 16.66
C LYS A 19 16.19 -2.63 15.40
N SER A 20 17.44 -2.19 15.30
CA SER A 20 18.33 -2.49 14.17
C SER A 20 19.68 -2.99 14.64
N GLN A 21 20.17 -4.05 13.97
CA GLN A 21 21.49 -4.66 14.21
C GLN A 21 22.63 -3.83 13.58
N LYS A 22 22.33 -2.95 12.62
CA LYS A 22 23.33 -2.12 11.92
C LYS A 22 23.38 -0.74 12.57
N TRP A 23 24.53 -0.35 13.15
CA TRP A 23 24.64 0.92 13.89
C TRP A 23 24.32 2.15 13.01
N TRP A 24 24.74 2.14 11.75
CA TRP A 24 24.58 3.30 10.85
C TRP A 24 23.11 3.65 10.61
N ARG A 25 22.20 2.66 10.71
CA ARG A 25 20.76 2.90 10.60
C ARG A 25 20.25 3.74 11.78
N LYS A 26 20.79 3.52 12.98
CA LYS A 26 20.45 4.34 14.16
C LYS A 26 20.86 5.79 13.94
N LEU A 27 22.08 6.02 13.45
CA LEU A 27 22.57 7.38 13.14
C LEU A 27 21.72 8.06 12.06
N PHE A 28 21.35 7.33 11.01
CA PHE A 28 20.51 7.87 9.93
C PHE A 28 19.12 8.29 10.45
N PHE A 29 18.42 7.40 11.17
CA PHE A 29 17.08 7.71 11.67
C PHE A 29 17.10 8.82 12.73
N TRP A 30 18.10 8.83 13.60
CA TRP A 30 18.29 9.93 14.55
C TRP A 30 18.53 11.27 13.82
N GLY A 31 19.40 11.30 12.81
CA GLY A 31 19.61 12.50 12.00
C GLY A 31 18.35 12.98 11.29
N LEU A 32 17.55 12.05 10.76
CA LEU A 32 16.26 12.35 10.12
C LEU A 32 15.28 12.94 11.14
N GLU A 33 15.20 12.39 12.35
CA GLU A 33 14.32 12.87 13.41
C GLU A 33 14.70 14.28 13.89
N ILE A 34 15.99 14.55 14.10
CA ILE A 34 16.50 15.88 14.42
C ILE A 34 16.20 16.88 13.29
N SER A 35 16.35 16.47 12.03
CA SER A 35 16.01 17.32 10.88
C SER A 35 14.52 17.70 10.86
N ALA A 36 13.63 16.75 11.19
CA ALA A 36 12.19 16.99 11.27
C ALA A 36 11.86 17.97 12.42
N ILE A 37 12.45 17.77 13.61
CA ILE A 37 12.27 18.67 14.75
C ILE A 37 12.76 20.09 14.41
N ASN A 38 13.93 20.22 13.79
CA ASN A 38 14.47 21.52 13.37
C ASN A 38 13.56 22.22 12.36
N SER A 39 13.01 21.48 11.39
CA SER A 39 12.05 22.03 10.43
C SER A 39 10.75 22.50 11.10
N TYR A 40 10.27 21.77 12.12
CA TYR A 40 9.12 22.17 12.92
C TYR A 40 9.40 23.44 13.75
N LEU A 41 10.58 23.55 14.36
CA LEU A 41 10.97 24.75 15.10
C LEU A 41 11.02 25.98 14.19
N LEU A 42 11.57 25.83 12.98
CA LEU A 42 11.58 26.89 11.97
C LEU A 42 10.15 27.26 11.53
N HIS A 43 9.31 26.26 11.30
CA HIS A 43 7.90 26.47 10.96
C HIS A 43 7.14 27.19 12.08
N LYS A 44 7.41 26.85 13.34
CA LYS A 44 6.84 27.52 14.51
C LYS A 44 7.27 28.98 14.61
N GLU A 45 8.54 29.30 14.34
CA GLU A 45 9.01 30.69 14.22
C GLU A 45 8.27 31.46 13.12
N ASN A 46 8.07 30.84 11.95
CA ASN A 46 7.34 31.46 10.85
C ASN A 46 5.84 31.66 11.17
N GLN A 47 5.21 30.71 11.85
CA GLN A 47 3.80 30.79 12.23
C GLN A 47 3.48 31.83 13.30
N LYS A 48 4.45 32.26 14.11
CA LYS A 48 4.26 33.41 15.02
C LYS A 48 3.80 34.67 14.26
N LYS A 49 4.14 34.80 12.97
CA LYS A 49 3.72 35.90 12.10
C LYS A 49 2.28 35.75 11.58
N HIS A 50 1.74 34.54 11.53
CA HIS A 50 0.46 34.21 10.90
C HIS A 50 -0.61 33.72 11.90
N ASN A 51 -0.32 33.73 13.20
CA ASN A 51 -1.23 33.44 14.32
C ASN A 51 -1.97 32.09 14.23
N THR A 52 -1.41 31.12 13.50
CA THR A 52 -1.92 29.75 13.48
C THR A 52 -1.09 28.89 14.43
N LYS A 53 -1.75 28.02 15.20
CA LYS A 53 -1.08 27.07 16.12
C LYS A 53 -1.15 25.68 15.49
N VAL A 54 -0.04 25.22 14.93
CA VAL A 54 0.10 23.82 14.46
C VAL A 54 0.88 23.02 15.48
N THR A 55 0.37 21.85 15.87
CA THR A 55 1.08 20.92 16.76
C THR A 55 2.17 20.15 16.01
N HIS A 56 3.17 19.62 16.72
CA HIS A 56 4.22 18.80 16.11
C HIS A 56 3.64 17.61 15.33
N LEU A 57 2.61 16.94 15.90
CA LEU A 57 1.91 15.84 15.25
C LEU A 57 1.30 16.25 13.91
N GLN A 58 0.58 17.37 13.87
CA GLN A 58 -0.05 17.87 12.65
C GLN A 58 0.98 18.24 11.58
N PHE A 59 2.12 18.79 12.00
CA PHE A 59 3.23 19.09 11.11
C PHE A 59 3.83 17.82 10.49
N VAL A 60 4.12 16.81 11.31
CA VAL A 60 4.62 15.51 10.84
C VAL A 60 3.61 14.83 9.90
N HIS A 61 2.31 14.88 10.22
CA HIS A 61 1.27 14.30 9.37
C HIS A 61 1.25 14.96 7.97
N ARG A 62 1.33 16.29 7.91
CA ARG A 62 1.39 17.03 6.64
C ARG A 62 2.65 16.70 5.84
N LEU A 63 3.80 16.55 6.51
CA LEU A 63 5.03 16.08 5.86
C LEU A 63 4.82 14.70 5.23
N LEU A 64 4.24 13.76 5.97
CA LEU A 64 3.98 12.41 5.48
C LEU A 64 3.02 12.40 4.27
N GLU A 65 1.93 13.17 4.31
CA GLU A 65 1.01 13.31 3.18
C GLU A 65 1.75 13.79 1.92
N MET A 66 2.57 14.84 2.04
CA MET A 66 3.39 15.32 0.92
C MET A 66 4.32 14.24 0.39
N PHE A 67 5.07 13.55 1.26
CA PHE A 67 5.97 12.47 0.83
C PHE A 67 5.25 11.31 0.16
N VAL A 68 4.07 10.91 0.66
CA VAL A 68 3.27 9.83 0.06
C VAL A 68 2.77 10.22 -1.33
N THR A 69 2.37 11.47 -1.54
CA THR A 69 1.95 11.94 -2.87
C THR A 69 3.09 12.02 -3.89
N LEU A 70 4.34 12.15 -3.43
CA LEU A 70 5.53 12.24 -4.27
C LEU A 70 6.10 10.87 -4.67
N ILE A 71 5.76 9.82 -3.94
CA ILE A 71 6.10 8.45 -4.32
C ILE A 71 5.08 8.03 -5.37
N PRO A 72 5.47 7.81 -6.64
CA PRO A 72 4.58 7.16 -7.59
C PRO A 72 4.13 5.86 -6.93
N THR A 73 2.83 5.64 -6.84
CA THR A 73 2.28 4.37 -6.37
C THR A 73 2.68 3.30 -7.37
N ASN A 74 3.92 2.83 -7.29
CA ASN A 74 4.29 1.49 -7.68
C ASN A 74 3.61 0.63 -6.63
N SER A 75 2.28 0.46 -6.81
CA SER A 75 1.45 -0.35 -5.96
C SER A 75 2.13 -1.69 -5.83
N SER A 76 2.72 -1.90 -4.66
CA SER A 76 3.10 -3.21 -4.22
C SER A 76 1.89 -4.10 -4.42
N THR A 77 2.13 -5.23 -5.05
CA THR A 77 1.21 -6.26 -5.51
C THR A 77 0.38 -6.85 -4.37
N SER A 78 -0.51 -6.05 -3.80
CA SER A 78 -1.60 -6.47 -2.95
C SER A 78 -2.88 -5.97 -3.60
N GLY A 79 -3.21 -6.58 -4.75
CA GLY A 79 -4.52 -6.47 -5.42
C GLY A 79 -5.72 -6.90 -4.55
N THR A 80 -5.51 -7.12 -3.25
CA THR A 80 -6.51 -7.42 -2.23
C THR A 80 -7.45 -6.24 -2.00
N GLY A 81 -6.94 -5.00 -2.00
CA GLY A 81 -7.75 -3.80 -1.74
C GLY A 81 -8.75 -3.51 -2.86
N GLU A 82 -8.28 -3.51 -4.12
CA GLU A 82 -9.14 -3.19 -5.26
C GLU A 82 -10.16 -4.28 -5.59
N ARG A 83 -9.82 -5.55 -5.40
CA ARG A 83 -10.75 -6.64 -5.78
C ARG A 83 -11.91 -6.82 -4.79
N LEU A 84 -11.70 -6.46 -3.51
CA LEU A 84 -12.66 -6.64 -2.41
C LEU A 84 -13.36 -5.33 -1.99
N ASN A 85 -13.22 -4.26 -2.77
CA ASN A 85 -13.74 -2.93 -2.44
C ASN A 85 -15.28 -2.81 -2.46
N SER A 86 -16.02 -3.91 -2.63
CA SER A 86 -17.49 -3.95 -2.76
C SER A 86 -18.06 -3.05 -3.86
N LEU A 87 -17.21 -2.50 -4.74
CA LEU A 87 -17.63 -1.72 -5.90
C LEU A 87 -18.03 -2.64 -7.05
N LEU A 88 -18.74 -2.07 -8.03
CA LEU A 88 -19.12 -2.79 -9.24
C LEU A 88 -17.88 -3.14 -10.07
N HIS A 89 -17.59 -4.43 -10.18
CA HIS A 89 -16.58 -4.96 -11.10
C HIS A 89 -17.24 -5.35 -12.41
N ILE A 90 -16.66 -4.91 -13.54
CA ILE A 90 -17.21 -5.17 -14.87
C ILE A 90 -16.28 -6.14 -15.61
N ILE A 91 -16.84 -7.23 -16.11
CA ILE A 91 -16.12 -8.23 -16.90
C ILE A 91 -16.21 -7.91 -18.39
N TRP A 92 -15.07 -7.87 -19.07
CA TRP A 92 -14.97 -7.60 -20.50
C TRP A 92 -14.31 -8.79 -21.22
N ARG A 93 -14.63 -8.95 -22.50
CA ARG A 93 -13.92 -9.89 -23.38
C ARG A 93 -12.70 -9.19 -23.98
N ASP A 94 -11.61 -9.92 -24.15
CA ASP A 94 -10.46 -9.47 -24.94
C ASP A 94 -10.74 -9.74 -26.43
N ASP A 95 -10.90 -8.66 -27.19
CA ASP A 95 -11.21 -8.70 -28.62
C ASP A 95 -10.00 -9.11 -29.48
N THR A 96 -8.79 -9.08 -28.91
CA THR A 96 -7.57 -9.52 -29.61
C THR A 96 -7.49 -11.05 -29.77
N GLY A 97 -8.46 -11.78 -29.22
CA GLY A 97 -8.50 -13.25 -29.25
C GLY A 97 -7.51 -13.92 -28.30
N ARG A 98 -6.70 -13.12 -27.57
CA ARG A 98 -5.72 -13.62 -26.60
C ARG A 98 -6.45 -14.18 -25.38
N SER A 99 -6.10 -15.40 -25.00
CA SER A 99 -6.51 -16.00 -23.74
C SER A 99 -5.37 -15.95 -22.73
N LYS A 100 -5.71 -15.75 -21.46
CA LYS A 100 -4.76 -15.79 -20.35
C LYS A 100 -5.23 -16.80 -19.32
N ASP A 101 -4.31 -17.28 -18.50
CA ASP A 101 -4.63 -18.22 -17.43
C ASP A 101 -5.61 -17.58 -16.43
N CYS A 102 -6.67 -18.31 -16.11
CA CYS A 102 -7.63 -17.88 -15.11
C CYS A 102 -6.96 -17.84 -13.72
N VAL A 103 -6.99 -16.68 -13.07
CA VAL A 103 -6.28 -16.45 -11.79
C VAL A 103 -6.83 -17.30 -10.64
N VAL A 104 -8.08 -17.77 -10.76
CA VAL A 104 -8.79 -18.54 -9.73
C VAL A 104 -8.56 -20.04 -9.87
N CYS A 105 -8.72 -20.59 -11.07
CA CYS A 105 -8.80 -22.04 -11.29
C CYS A 105 -7.66 -22.61 -12.14
N SER A 106 -6.78 -21.78 -12.71
CA SER A 106 -5.61 -22.27 -13.45
C SER A 106 -4.48 -22.61 -12.48
N ASN A 107 -3.95 -23.82 -12.60
CA ASN A 107 -2.82 -24.27 -11.80
C ASN A 107 -1.83 -25.05 -12.66
N ARG A 108 -0.73 -24.39 -13.06
CA ARG A 108 0.35 -25.00 -13.86
C ARG A 108 1.15 -26.08 -13.13
N LYS A 109 1.04 -26.16 -11.79
CA LYS A 109 1.74 -27.19 -11.00
C LYS A 109 1.13 -28.59 -11.18
N ILE A 110 -0.11 -28.66 -11.66
CA ILE A 110 -0.85 -29.90 -11.86
C ILE A 110 -0.88 -30.21 -13.35
N LYS A 111 -0.60 -31.45 -13.72
CA LYS A 111 -0.68 -31.91 -15.12
C LYS A 111 -2.13 -31.74 -15.60
N GLY A 112 -2.33 -30.97 -16.67
CA GLY A 112 -3.67 -30.63 -17.18
C GLY A 112 -4.43 -29.57 -16.36
N GLY A 113 -3.81 -28.95 -15.34
CA GLY A 113 -4.45 -27.95 -14.50
C GLY A 113 -4.54 -26.54 -15.11
N ARG A 114 -4.02 -26.32 -16.33
CA ARG A 114 -4.09 -25.03 -17.02
C ARG A 114 -5.53 -24.78 -17.50
N ARG A 115 -6.11 -23.66 -17.07
CA ARG A 115 -7.41 -23.20 -17.58
C ARG A 115 -7.30 -21.74 -18.02
N GLU A 116 -7.76 -21.45 -19.22
CA GLU A 116 -7.64 -20.13 -19.82
C GLU A 116 -8.99 -19.44 -19.93
N SER A 117 -8.98 -18.11 -19.87
CA SER A 117 -10.15 -17.26 -20.11
C SER A 117 -9.78 -16.14 -21.09
N LYS A 118 -10.75 -15.79 -21.94
CA LYS A 118 -10.72 -14.60 -22.81
C LYS A 118 -11.37 -13.39 -22.13
N TYR A 119 -11.82 -13.54 -20.88
CA TYR A 119 -12.48 -12.49 -20.14
C TYR A 119 -11.59 -11.99 -19.00
N TYR A 120 -11.67 -10.70 -18.72
CA TYR A 120 -10.92 -10.05 -17.65
C TYR A 120 -11.78 -9.00 -16.93
N CYS A 121 -11.41 -8.67 -15.70
CA CYS A 121 -12.04 -7.55 -14.99
C CYS A 121 -11.42 -6.23 -15.47
N ALA A 122 -12.25 -5.33 -16.03
CA ALA A 122 -11.83 -4.01 -16.49
C ALA A 122 -11.64 -3.01 -15.34
N THR A 123 -12.32 -3.24 -14.21
CA THR A 123 -12.27 -2.38 -13.01
C THR A 123 -11.00 -2.60 -12.18
N CYS A 124 -10.44 -3.81 -12.16
CA CYS A 124 -9.20 -4.09 -11.45
C CYS A 124 -7.98 -3.59 -12.23
N SER A 125 -7.04 -2.93 -11.55
CA SER A 125 -5.75 -2.52 -12.14
C SER A 125 -4.98 -3.70 -12.73
N ALA A 126 -5.05 -4.86 -12.08
CA ALA A 126 -4.38 -6.08 -12.49
C ALA A 126 -4.90 -6.69 -13.81
N LYS A 127 -6.07 -6.27 -14.31
CA LYS A 127 -6.75 -6.83 -15.50
C LYS A 127 -6.66 -8.37 -15.55
N SER A 128 -6.97 -8.98 -14.41
CA SER A 128 -6.87 -10.42 -14.20
C SER A 128 -7.87 -11.18 -15.07
N ALA A 129 -7.42 -12.26 -15.70
CA ALA A 129 -8.28 -13.12 -16.49
C ALA A 129 -9.09 -14.06 -15.59
N LEU A 130 -10.40 -14.11 -15.83
CA LEU A 130 -11.39 -14.77 -14.98
C LEU A 130 -12.47 -15.40 -15.85
N HIS A 131 -13.01 -16.57 -15.49
CA HIS A 131 -14.21 -17.09 -16.13
C HIS A 131 -15.46 -16.35 -15.65
N ILE A 132 -16.44 -16.20 -16.55
CA ILE A 132 -17.76 -15.67 -16.21
C ILE A 132 -18.42 -16.60 -15.17
N GLY A 133 -19.04 -16.04 -14.15
CA GLY A 133 -19.71 -16.80 -13.08
C GLY A 133 -18.82 -16.98 -11.85
N ASP A 134 -18.58 -18.24 -11.45
CA ASP A 134 -18.00 -18.57 -10.15
C ASP A 134 -16.57 -18.05 -9.93
N CYS A 135 -15.74 -18.05 -10.97
CA CYS A 135 -14.38 -17.53 -10.86
C CYS A 135 -14.39 -16.03 -10.61
N PHE A 136 -15.19 -15.29 -11.38
CA PHE A 136 -15.37 -13.86 -11.19
C PHE A 136 -15.90 -13.55 -9.78
N LYS A 137 -16.98 -14.22 -9.35
CA LYS A 137 -17.55 -14.04 -8.01
C LYS A 137 -16.51 -14.29 -6.92
N ARG A 138 -15.83 -15.45 -6.94
CA ARG A 138 -14.84 -15.81 -5.91
C ARG A 138 -13.69 -14.82 -5.81
N TYR A 139 -13.19 -14.34 -6.95
CA TYR A 139 -12.10 -13.38 -7.00
C TYR A 139 -12.46 -12.03 -6.36
N HIS A 140 -13.72 -11.63 -6.44
CA HIS A 140 -14.22 -10.37 -5.88
C HIS A 140 -14.87 -10.49 -4.50
N THR A 141 -15.11 -11.71 -3.99
CA THR A 141 -15.78 -11.90 -2.69
C THR A 141 -14.92 -12.55 -1.60
N LYS A 142 -13.84 -13.27 -1.93
CA LYS A 142 -13.09 -14.07 -0.93
C LYS A 142 -11.64 -13.63 -0.78
N HIS A 143 -11.12 -13.53 0.44
CA HIS A 143 -9.68 -13.31 0.67
C HIS A 143 -8.82 -14.41 0.04
N GLU A 144 -9.24 -15.67 0.19
CA GLU A 144 -8.64 -16.82 -0.48
C GLU A 144 -9.51 -17.26 -1.66
N TYR A 145 -9.04 -17.01 -2.87
CA TYR A 145 -9.82 -17.26 -4.09
C TYR A 145 -9.30 -18.44 -4.91
N LYS A 146 -8.07 -18.92 -4.69
CA LYS A 146 -7.54 -20.07 -5.46
C LYS A 146 -8.29 -21.34 -5.08
N THR A 147 -8.80 -22.05 -6.07
CA THR A 147 -9.39 -23.37 -5.84
C THR A 147 -8.30 -24.43 -5.71
N SER A 148 -8.12 -24.97 -4.50
CA SER A 148 -7.65 -26.35 -4.35
C SER A 148 -8.66 -27.25 -5.06
N HIS A 149 -8.17 -28.18 -5.88
CA HIS A 149 -9.02 -29.05 -6.68
C HIS A 149 -9.92 -29.89 -5.76
N ILE A 150 -11.20 -29.52 -5.66
CA ILE A 150 -12.26 -30.47 -5.34
C ILE A 150 -12.69 -31.02 -6.71
N ASN A 151 -12.45 -32.32 -6.90
CA ASN A 151 -13.01 -33.07 -8.02
C ASN A 151 -14.52 -32.85 -8.03
N ILE A 152 -15.00 -32.18 -9.07
CA ILE A 152 -16.43 -32.18 -9.39
C ILE A 152 -16.65 -33.49 -10.17
N PRO A 153 -17.62 -34.33 -9.76
CA PRO A 153 -17.86 -35.65 -10.34
C PRO A 153 -18.18 -35.63 -11.83
#